data_AF-A0A151EC64-F1
#
_entry.id   AF-A0A151EC64-F1
#
_cell.length_a   1.000
_cell.length_b   1.000
_cell.length_c   1.000
_cell.angle_alpha   90.00
_cell.angle_beta   90.00
_cell.angle_gamma   90.00
#
_symmetry.space_group_name_H-M   'P 1'
#
loop_
_entity.id
_entity.type
_entity.pdbx_description
1 polymer ?
#
loop_
_entity_poly.entity_id
_entity_poly.type
_entity_poly.pdbx_seq_one_letter_code
_entity_poly.pdbx_strand_id
1 'polypeptide(L)'
;MWIGGNKMAVEEFFQTGPKTRAEFIEEKIIAILPEDEREFARPKVIDIINKYVGQDVNALSVLRYAAERGRFDEFMDKLEKHYAESLIYVHPEARRVDGYPGAVRAELFFLECYKEMDIKPQKQTNKQG
;
A
#
# COMPACT_ATOMS: atom_id res chain seq x y z
N MET A 1 28.43 11.17 -1.37
CA MET A 1 27.27 11.03 -0.47
C MET A 1 26.10 10.56 -1.31
N TRP A 2 25.91 9.24 -1.39
CA TRP A 2 24.80 8.57 -2.08
C TRP A 2 24.44 7.40 -1.18
N ILE A 3 23.31 7.47 -0.48
CA ILE A 3 22.80 6.31 0.25
C ILE A 3 21.81 5.66 -0.71
N GLY A 4 22.25 4.52 -1.27
CA GLY A 4 21.45 3.72 -2.19
C GLY A 4 20.09 3.41 -1.58
N GLY A 5 19.06 3.64 -2.37
CA GLY A 5 17.68 3.29 -2.06
C GLY A 5 17.61 1.85 -1.59
N ASN A 6 17.02 1.69 -0.42
CA ASN A 6 17.01 0.48 0.37
C ASN A 6 16.08 -0.57 -0.29
N LYS A 7 16.61 -1.27 -1.30
CA LYS A 7 15.94 -2.38 -2.01
C LYS A 7 15.56 -3.54 -1.06
N MET A 8 16.14 -3.58 0.15
CA MET A 8 15.93 -4.64 1.14
C MET A 8 14.62 -4.55 1.94
N ALA A 9 13.94 -3.39 1.98
CA ALA A 9 12.79 -3.22 2.88
C ALA A 9 11.51 -3.96 2.43
N VAL A 10 11.40 -4.32 1.13
CA VAL A 10 10.21 -4.99 0.58
C VAL A 10 10.25 -6.51 0.80
N GLU A 11 11.44 -7.12 0.74
CA GLU A 11 11.60 -8.55 0.97
C GLU A 11 11.49 -8.91 2.46
N GLU A 12 11.96 -8.04 3.37
CA GLU A 12 11.86 -8.28 4.83
C GLU A 12 10.43 -8.21 5.37
N PHE A 13 9.51 -7.49 4.71
CA PHE A 13 8.10 -7.41 5.13
C PHE A 13 7.40 -8.79 5.11
N PHE A 14 7.89 -9.71 4.28
CA PHE A 14 7.35 -11.07 4.14
C PHE A 14 8.21 -12.16 4.83
N GLN A 15 9.32 -11.82 5.49
CA GLN A 15 10.22 -12.83 6.08
C GLN A 15 9.75 -13.40 7.44
N THR A 16 8.79 -12.77 8.11
CA THR A 16 8.18 -13.28 9.37
C THR A 16 6.65 -13.26 9.35
N GLY A 17 6.04 -13.02 8.17
CA GLY A 17 4.61 -12.87 7.93
C GLY A 17 4.09 -13.75 6.76
N PRO A 18 2.92 -13.45 6.17
CA PRO A 18 2.33 -14.26 5.09
C PRO A 18 3.33 -14.46 3.94
N LYS A 19 3.39 -15.66 3.36
CA LYS A 19 4.42 -16.05 2.37
C LYS A 19 4.13 -15.51 0.98
N THR A 20 2.90 -15.06 0.71
CA THR A 20 2.49 -14.51 -0.58
C THR A 20 1.59 -13.27 -0.45
N ARG A 21 1.51 -12.47 -1.52
CA ARG A 21 0.55 -11.35 -1.62
C ARG A 21 -0.90 -11.80 -1.40
N ALA A 22 -1.27 -12.97 -1.93
CA ALA A 22 -2.61 -13.51 -1.78
C ALA A 22 -2.92 -13.86 -0.32
N GLU A 23 -1.99 -14.51 0.37
CA GLU A 23 -2.12 -14.81 1.80
C GLU A 23 -2.21 -13.52 2.64
N PHE A 24 -1.43 -12.49 2.30
CA PHE A 24 -1.54 -11.20 2.99
C PHE A 24 -2.92 -10.58 2.84
N ILE A 25 -3.47 -10.55 1.62
CA ILE A 25 -4.80 -10.01 1.36
C ILE A 25 -5.83 -10.77 2.21
N GLU A 26 -5.79 -12.10 2.20
CA GLU A 26 -6.76 -12.90 2.95
C GLU A 26 -6.64 -12.73 4.45
N GLU A 27 -5.45 -12.94 5.00
CA GLU A 27 -5.25 -13.02 6.44
C GLU A 27 -5.22 -11.65 7.12
N LYS A 28 -4.80 -10.61 6.41
CA LYS A 28 -4.53 -9.28 6.99
C LYS A 28 -5.49 -8.20 6.51
N ILE A 29 -6.30 -8.45 5.49
CA ILE A 29 -7.29 -7.48 5.01
C ILE A 29 -8.67 -8.13 5.08
N ILE A 30 -8.94 -9.15 4.27
CA ILE A 30 -10.29 -9.73 4.11
C ILE A 30 -10.80 -10.32 5.42
N ALA A 31 -9.96 -11.04 6.18
CA ALA A 31 -10.36 -11.63 7.46
C ALA A 31 -10.82 -10.61 8.51
N ILE A 32 -10.42 -9.34 8.39
CA ILE A 32 -10.78 -8.25 9.31
C ILE A 32 -12.13 -7.63 8.94
N LEU A 33 -12.55 -7.75 7.67
CA LEU A 33 -13.80 -7.17 7.19
C LEU A 33 -15.04 -7.92 7.71
N PRO A 34 -16.20 -7.24 7.79
CA PRO A 34 -17.51 -7.86 7.97
C PRO A 34 -17.76 -8.98 6.96
N GLU A 35 -18.42 -10.07 7.39
CA GLU A 35 -18.56 -11.28 6.58
C GLU A 35 -19.30 -11.05 5.25
N ASP A 36 -20.27 -10.15 5.26
CA ASP A 36 -21.07 -9.71 4.11
C ASP A 36 -20.27 -8.88 3.08
N GLU A 37 -19.14 -8.30 3.47
CA GLU A 37 -18.27 -7.52 2.58
C GLU A 37 -17.15 -8.36 1.94
N ARG A 38 -16.79 -9.50 2.53
CA ARG A 38 -15.59 -10.29 2.16
C ARG A 38 -15.60 -10.78 0.72
N GLU A 39 -16.76 -11.24 0.24
CA GLU A 39 -16.91 -11.81 -1.11
C GLU A 39 -16.54 -10.80 -2.20
N PHE A 40 -16.92 -9.54 -2.00
CA PHE A 40 -16.70 -8.46 -2.97
C PHE A 40 -15.39 -7.71 -2.76
N ALA A 41 -14.82 -7.75 -1.56
CA ALA A 41 -13.59 -7.04 -1.23
C ALA A 41 -12.36 -7.61 -1.95
N ARG A 42 -12.23 -8.95 -2.02
CA ARG A 42 -11.05 -9.59 -2.62
C ARG A 42 -10.77 -9.14 -4.07
N PRO A 43 -11.70 -9.23 -5.04
CA PRO A 43 -11.44 -8.81 -6.41
C PRO A 43 -11.10 -7.31 -6.50
N LYS A 44 -11.72 -6.46 -5.68
CA LYS A 44 -11.42 -5.03 -5.63
C LYS A 44 -10.01 -4.73 -5.13
N VAL A 45 -9.57 -5.41 -4.07
CA VAL A 45 -8.19 -5.27 -3.55
C VAL A 45 -7.18 -5.65 -4.64
N ILE A 46 -7.42 -6.75 -5.35
CA ILE A 46 -6.53 -7.22 -6.44
C ILE A 46 -6.46 -6.19 -7.57
N ASP A 47 -7.60 -5.61 -7.96
CA ASP A 47 -7.65 -4.58 -8.98
C ASP A 47 -6.87 -3.31 -8.57
N ILE A 48 -7.04 -2.86 -7.33
CA ILE A 48 -6.28 -1.72 -6.78
C ILE A 48 -4.78 -1.97 -6.77
N ILE A 49 -4.29 -3.11 -6.28
CA ILE A 49 -2.84 -3.34 -6.22
C ILE A 49 -2.22 -3.40 -7.62
N ASN A 50 -2.96 -3.90 -8.62
CA ASN A 50 -2.53 -3.95 -10.01
C ASN A 50 -2.43 -2.56 -10.65
N LYS A 51 -3.20 -1.57 -10.15
CA LYS A 51 -3.12 -0.17 -10.57
C LYS A 51 -1.84 0.51 -10.05
N TYR A 52 -1.42 0.18 -8.84
CA TYR A 52 -0.26 0.74 -8.15
C TYR A 52 1.03 -0.06 -8.35
N VAL A 53 1.33 -0.46 -9.58
CA VAL A 53 2.53 -1.23 -9.93
C VAL A 53 3.82 -0.58 -9.41
N GLY A 54 4.63 -1.33 -8.65
CA GLY A 54 5.87 -0.84 -8.03
C GLY A 54 5.65 -0.13 -6.69
N GLN A 55 4.40 0.08 -6.31
CA GLN A 55 3.97 0.69 -5.05
C GLN A 55 2.84 -0.14 -4.40
N ASP A 56 2.67 -1.39 -4.83
CA ASP A 56 1.58 -2.27 -4.43
C ASP A 56 1.60 -2.58 -2.93
N VAL A 57 2.80 -2.64 -2.34
CA VAL A 57 2.97 -2.81 -0.89
C VAL A 57 2.42 -1.63 -0.11
N ASN A 58 2.58 -0.39 -0.62
CA ASN A 58 2.01 0.79 0.02
C ASN A 58 0.48 0.79 -0.07
N ALA A 59 -0.09 0.38 -1.21
CA ALA A 59 -1.53 0.21 -1.35
C ALA A 59 -2.08 -0.86 -0.39
N LEU A 60 -1.42 -2.02 -0.29
CA LEU A 60 -1.78 -3.07 0.67
C LEU A 60 -1.70 -2.60 2.13
N SER A 61 -0.65 -1.85 2.46
CA SER A 61 -0.48 -1.27 3.79
C SER A 61 -1.62 -0.32 4.14
N VAL A 62 -1.98 0.60 3.24
CA VAL A 62 -3.11 1.52 3.43
C VAL A 62 -4.43 0.74 3.62
N LEU A 63 -4.71 -0.22 2.75
CA LEU A 63 -5.95 -1.02 2.83
C LEU A 63 -6.04 -1.83 4.13
N ARG A 64 -4.93 -2.39 4.59
CA ARG A 64 -4.87 -3.08 5.88
C ARG A 64 -5.18 -2.11 7.03
N TYR A 65 -4.49 -0.97 7.09
CA TYR A 65 -4.72 0.00 8.16
C TYR A 65 -6.14 0.57 8.16
N ALA A 66 -6.71 0.75 6.97
CA ALA A 66 -8.09 1.16 6.79
C ALA A 66 -9.07 0.10 7.29
N ALA A 67 -8.84 -1.18 6.97
CA ALA A 67 -9.64 -2.30 7.48
C ALA A 67 -9.57 -2.38 9.02
N GLU A 68 -8.37 -2.27 9.61
CA GLU A 68 -8.17 -2.23 11.07
C GLU A 68 -8.91 -1.07 11.76
N ARG A 69 -9.28 -0.02 11.02
CA ARG A 69 -9.98 1.18 11.50
C ARG A 69 -11.45 1.25 11.06
N GLY A 70 -11.97 0.23 10.38
CA GLY A 70 -13.34 0.23 9.85
C GLY A 70 -13.58 1.31 8.78
N ARG A 71 -12.53 1.71 8.04
CA ARG A 71 -12.58 2.73 6.96
C ARG A 71 -12.18 2.12 5.61
N PHE A 72 -12.37 0.81 5.44
CA PHE A 72 -11.89 0.07 4.27
C PHE A 72 -12.44 0.65 2.95
N ASP A 73 -13.76 0.78 2.82
CA ASP A 73 -14.40 1.30 1.61
C ASP A 73 -13.96 2.74 1.28
N GLU A 74 -13.83 3.59 2.31
CA GLU A 74 -13.37 4.97 2.12
C GLU A 74 -11.98 5.03 1.48
N PHE A 75 -11.03 4.23 1.98
CA PHE A 75 -9.67 4.22 1.45
C PHE A 75 -9.56 3.44 0.14
N MET A 76 -10.43 2.45 -0.09
CA MET A 76 -10.59 1.80 -1.39
C MET A 76 -10.98 2.83 -2.46
N ASP A 77 -12.01 3.64 -2.21
CA ASP A 77 -12.47 4.69 -3.12
C ASP A 77 -11.42 5.78 -3.32
N LYS A 78 -10.67 6.15 -2.28
CA LYS A 78 -9.55 7.10 -2.39
C LYS A 78 -8.44 6.59 -3.28
N LEU A 79 -8.05 5.32 -3.16
CA LEU A 79 -7.05 4.69 -4.02
C LEU A 79 -7.52 4.67 -5.48
N GLU A 80 -8.78 4.31 -5.71
CA GLU A 80 -9.37 4.31 -7.04
C GLU A 80 -9.35 5.72 -7.67
N LYS A 81 -9.81 6.71 -6.91
CA LYS A 81 -9.88 8.10 -7.35
C LYS A 81 -8.50 8.68 -7.66
N HIS A 82 -7.54 8.50 -6.75
CA HIS A 82 -6.17 8.97 -6.96
C HIS A 82 -5.56 8.33 -8.21
N TYR A 83 -5.76 7.03 -8.41
CA TYR A 83 -5.30 6.36 -9.61
C TYR A 83 -5.85 7.00 -10.89
N ALA A 84 -7.17 7.20 -10.95
CA ALA A 84 -7.85 7.81 -12.09
C ALA A 84 -7.38 9.24 -12.37
N GLU A 85 -7.17 10.05 -11.33
CA GLU A 85 -6.82 11.46 -11.47
C GLU A 85 -5.33 11.70 -11.74
N SER A 86 -4.45 10.86 -11.18
CA SER A 86 -3.01 11.16 -11.10
C SER A 86 -2.10 10.18 -11.83
N LEU A 87 -2.53 8.93 -12.02
CA LEU A 87 -1.66 7.84 -12.47
C LEU A 87 -2.11 7.16 -13.75
N ILE A 88 -3.40 7.19 -14.11
CA ILE A 88 -3.94 6.40 -15.23
C ILE A 88 -3.22 6.65 -16.57
N TYR A 89 -2.77 7.88 -16.81
CA TYR A 89 -2.03 8.29 -18.02
C TYR A 89 -0.51 8.09 -17.93
N VAL A 90 0.01 7.68 -16.77
CA VAL A 90 1.44 7.40 -16.58
C VAL A 90 1.70 5.95 -16.94
N HIS A 91 2.68 5.69 -17.81
CA HIS A 91 3.06 4.33 -18.18
C HIS A 91 3.44 3.48 -16.94
N PRO A 92 2.99 2.22 -16.80
CA PRO A 92 3.26 1.40 -15.61
C PRO A 92 4.75 1.28 -15.24
N GLU A 93 5.65 1.25 -16.23
CA GLU A 93 7.09 1.19 -15.96
C GLU A 93 7.61 2.46 -15.28
N ALA A 94 7.11 3.64 -15.67
CA ALA A 94 7.50 4.91 -15.07
C ALA A 94 7.01 5.04 -13.61
N ARG A 95 5.97 4.29 -13.22
CA ARG A 95 5.47 4.23 -11.83
C ARG A 95 6.40 3.43 -10.90
N ARG A 96 7.22 2.54 -11.47
CA ARG A 96 8.20 1.72 -10.72
C ARG A 96 9.53 2.44 -10.47
N VAL A 97 9.79 3.56 -11.15
CA VAL A 97 11.09 4.23 -11.07
C VAL A 97 11.03 5.33 -10.01
N ASP A 98 11.79 5.17 -8.94
CA ASP A 98 11.89 6.16 -7.88
C ASP A 98 12.29 7.54 -8.43
N GLY A 99 11.65 8.59 -7.94
CA GLY A 99 11.88 9.96 -8.39
C GLY A 99 11.19 10.35 -9.70
N TYR A 100 10.57 9.41 -10.44
CA TYR A 100 9.74 9.77 -11.59
C TYR A 100 8.40 10.36 -11.13
N PRO A 101 7.78 11.27 -11.90
CA PRO A 101 6.55 11.96 -11.49
C PRO A 101 5.42 11.02 -11.04
N GLY A 102 5.26 9.87 -11.68
CA GLY A 102 4.25 8.88 -11.28
C GLY A 102 4.52 8.24 -9.92
N ALA A 103 5.75 7.81 -9.68
CA ALA A 103 6.16 7.23 -8.41
C ALA A 103 6.07 8.24 -7.26
N VAL A 104 6.56 9.47 -7.49
CA VAL A 104 6.53 10.56 -6.49
C VAL A 104 5.10 10.93 -6.11
N ARG A 105 4.18 11.05 -7.08
CA ARG A 105 2.77 11.35 -6.78
C ARG A 105 2.12 10.25 -5.94
N ALA A 106 2.36 8.99 -6.30
CA ALA A 106 1.86 7.86 -5.53
C ALA A 106 2.41 7.87 -4.10
N GLU A 107 3.73 8.07 -3.92
CA GLU A 107 4.37 8.15 -2.62
C GLU A 107 3.77 9.25 -1.73
N LEU A 108 3.62 10.46 -2.26
CA LEU A 108 3.01 11.59 -1.54
C LEU A 108 1.57 11.27 -1.11
N PHE A 109 0.77 10.67 -1.99
CA PHE A 109 -0.59 10.25 -1.69
C PHE A 109 -0.63 9.20 -0.56
N PHE A 110 0.27 8.23 -0.55
CA PHE A 110 0.33 7.25 0.53
C PHE A 110 0.72 7.88 1.87
N LEU A 111 1.64 8.86 1.87
CA LEU A 111 1.98 9.61 3.08
C LEU A 111 0.78 10.41 3.62
N GLU A 112 -0.06 10.95 2.75
CA GLU A 112 -1.31 11.60 3.14
C GLU A 112 -2.29 10.58 3.76
N CYS A 113 -2.47 9.42 3.13
CA CYS A 113 -3.30 8.35 3.67
C CYS A 113 -2.87 7.93 5.08
N TYR A 114 -1.55 7.77 5.31
CA TYR A 114 -1.03 7.42 6.63
C TYR A 114 -1.29 8.50 7.67
N LYS A 115 -1.16 9.79 7.31
CA LYS A 115 -1.48 10.91 8.20
C LYS A 115 -2.97 10.94 8.56
N GLU A 116 -3.85 10.72 7.60
CA GLU A 116 -5.31 10.69 7.82
C GLU A 116 -5.77 9.54 8.72
N MET A 117 -4.97 8.48 8.82
CA MET A 117 -5.21 7.34 9.72
C MET A 117 -4.45 7.46 11.06
N ASP A 118 -3.83 8.61 11.34
CA ASP A 118 -2.95 8.87 12.49
C ASP A 118 -1.85 7.80 12.67
N ILE A 119 -1.30 7.33 11.55
CA ILE A 119 -0.18 6.38 11.55
C ILE A 119 1.11 7.17 11.63
N LYS A 120 1.76 7.09 12.78
CA LYS A 120 3.06 7.73 12.98
C LYS A 120 4.16 6.83 12.40
N PRO A 121 5.12 7.39 11.64
CA PRO A 121 6.29 6.63 11.24
C PRO A 121 6.99 6.14 12.50
N GLN A 122 7.24 4.82 12.59
CA GLN A 122 8.00 4.28 13.70
C GLN A 122 9.37 4.96 13.69
N LYS A 123 9.70 5.70 14.76
CA LYS A 123 11.07 6.16 14.96
C LYS A 123 11.95 4.93 14.93
N GLN A 124 12.89 4.85 13.99
CA GLN A 124 13.95 3.86 14.04
C GLN A 124 14.68 4.04 15.37
N THR A 125 14.40 3.19 16.34
CA THR A 125 15.27 3.02 17.49
C THR A 125 16.52 2.36 16.95
N ASN A 126 17.50 3.16 16.53
CA ASN A 126 18.86 2.70 16.39
C ASN A 126 19.26 2.13 17.76
N LYS A 127 19.22 0.80 17.89
CA LYS A 127 20.00 0.11 18.89
C LYS A 127 21.46 0.27 18.46
N GLN A 128 22.05 1.41 18.80
CA GLN A 128 23.50 1.51 18.90
C GLN A 128 23.88 0.61 20.07
N GLY A 129 24.50 -0.52 19.74
CA GLY A 129 25.29 -1.31 20.68
C GLY A 129 26.60 -0.62 21.02
#